data_AF-A0A946VCX4-F1
#
_entry.id   AF-A0A946VCX4-F1
#
_cell.length_a   1.000
_cell.length_b   1.000
_cell.length_c   1.000
_cell.angle_alpha   90.00
_cell.angle_beta   90.00
_cell.angle_gamma   90.00
#
_symmetry.space_group_name_H-M   'P 1'
#
loop_
_entity.id
_entity.type
_entity.pdbx_description
1 polymer ?
#
loop_
_entity_poly.entity_id
_entity_poly.type
_entity_poly.pdbx_seq_one_letter_code
_entity_poly.pdbx_strand_id
1 'polypeptide(L)'
;MQLSSEDQLRLNVLVAQPLQAVRIDESRMCVHVLSEKGDASVQLNPTCKDEKYVRLVRQFLSTHYLGSPGGYPVYLKRWTRMGQA
;
A
#
# COMPACT_ATOMS: atom_id res chain seq x y z
N MET A 1 2.23 11.85 6.95
CA MET A 1 3.34 11.41 6.09
C MET A 1 2.79 10.36 5.14
N GLN A 2 3.13 10.45 3.86
CA GLN A 2 2.69 9.53 2.82
C GLN A 2 3.90 8.74 2.30
N LEU A 3 3.63 7.56 1.73
CA LEU A 3 4.65 6.79 1.01
C LEU A 3 5.22 7.61 -0.15
N SER A 4 6.44 7.31 -0.58
CA SER A 4 6.97 7.86 -1.84
C SER A 4 6.01 7.57 -2.98
N SER A 5 5.84 8.50 -3.92
CA SER A 5 4.96 8.31 -5.08
C SER A 5 5.35 7.07 -5.90
N GLU A 6 6.66 6.80 -6.00
CA GLU A 6 7.20 5.62 -6.69
C GLU A 6 6.81 4.33 -5.97
N ASP A 7 7.01 4.28 -4.65
CA ASP A 7 6.66 3.12 -3.83
C ASP A 7 5.16 2.90 -3.81
N GLN A 8 4.37 3.97 -3.75
CA GLN A 8 2.92 3.89 -3.80
C GLN A 8 2.46 3.27 -5.13
N LEU A 9 3.04 3.66 -6.27
CA LEU A 9 2.73 3.04 -7.55
C LEU A 9 3.14 1.57 -7.58
N ARG A 10 4.38 1.24 -7.18
CA ARG A 10 4.89 -0.13 -7.16
C ARG A 10 4.05 -1.05 -6.27
N LEU A 11 3.70 -0.60 -5.08
CA LEU A 11 2.88 -1.36 -4.14
C LEU A 11 1.45 -1.53 -4.65
N ASN A 12 0.83 -0.52 -5.27
CA ASN A 12 -0.48 -0.66 -5.90
C ASN A 12 -0.47 -1.70 -7.04
N VAL A 13 0.54 -1.65 -7.91
CA VAL A 13 0.69 -2.62 -9.02
C VAL A 13 0.93 -4.04 -8.49
N LEU A 14 1.71 -4.15 -7.42
CA LEU A 14 1.99 -5.42 -6.76
C LEU A 14 0.72 -6.03 -6.19
N VAL A 15 -0.07 -5.21 -5.49
CA VAL A 15 -1.27 -5.64 -4.78
C VAL A 15 -2.48 -5.90 -5.71
N ALA A 16 -2.46 -5.37 -6.94
CA ALA A 16 -3.46 -5.69 -7.97
C ALA A 16 -3.40 -7.15 -8.46
N GLN A 17 -2.37 -7.91 -8.10
CA GLN A 17 -2.21 -9.32 -8.46
C GLN A 17 -2.74 -10.23 -7.33
N PRO A 18 -3.13 -11.49 -7.63
CA PRO A 18 -3.45 -12.47 -6.59
C PRO A 18 -2.17 -12.86 -5.84
N LEU A 19 -2.02 -12.36 -4.62
CA LEU A 19 -0.87 -12.59 -3.75
C LEU A 19 -1.18 -13.65 -2.71
N GLN A 20 -0.27 -14.60 -2.54
CA GLN A 20 -0.37 -15.68 -1.55
C GLN A 20 0.29 -15.30 -0.23
N ALA A 21 1.43 -14.60 -0.28
CA ALA A 21 2.17 -14.19 0.90
C ALA A 21 2.92 -12.87 0.66
N VAL A 22 3.08 -12.09 1.74
CA VAL A 22 3.83 -10.82 1.76
C VAL A 22 4.77 -10.84 2.96
N ARG A 23 6.06 -10.54 2.73
CA ARG A 23 7.10 -10.40 3.75
C ARG A 23 7.72 -9.01 3.61
N ILE A 24 7.81 -8.28 4.72
CA ILE A 24 8.53 -7.01 4.79
C ILE A 24 9.88 -7.28 5.44
N ASP A 25 10.95 -6.97 4.73
CA ASP A 25 12.32 -7.01 5.22
C ASP A 25 12.69 -5.60 5.73
N GLU A 26 12.65 -5.41 7.04
CA GLU A 26 12.89 -4.10 7.66
C GLU A 26 14.35 -3.68 7.58
N SER A 27 15.29 -4.64 7.61
CA SER A 27 16.72 -4.34 7.52
C SER A 27 17.15 -3.94 6.12
N ARG A 28 16.57 -4.58 5.09
CA ARG A 28 16.89 -4.29 3.69
C ARG A 28 15.96 -3.26 3.05
N MET A 29 14.90 -2.87 3.75
CA MET A 29 13.83 -2.01 3.24
C MET A 29 13.28 -2.57 1.91
N CYS A 30 12.94 -3.86 1.91
CA CYS A 30 12.38 -4.55 0.75
C CYS A 30 11.05 -5.21 1.12
N VAL A 31 10.09 -5.18 0.19
CA VAL A 31 8.87 -5.99 0.27
C VAL A 31 9.01 -7.16 -0.68
N HIS A 32 8.96 -8.37 -0.15
CA HIS A 32 8.94 -9.60 -0.93
C HIS A 32 7.54 -10.15 -0.96
N VAL A 33 7.11 -10.62 -2.13
CA VAL A 33 5.79 -11.20 -2.29
C VAL A 33 5.84 -12.47 -3.10
N LEU A 34 4.89 -13.35 -2.79
CA LEU A 34 4.66 -14.58 -3.51
C LEU A 34 3.33 -14.48 -4.23
N SER A 35 3.38 -14.54 -5.56
CA SER A 35 2.23 -14.62 -6.46
C SER A 35 2.16 -16.02 -7.06
N GLU A 36 1.00 -16.38 -7.64
CA GLU A 36 0.88 -17.61 -8.44
C GLU A 36 1.86 -17.68 -9.62
N LYS A 37 2.29 -16.51 -10.12
CA LYS A 37 3.21 -16.40 -11.26
C LYS A 37 4.70 -16.39 -10.86
N GLY A 38 5.01 -16.36 -9.57
CA GLY A 38 6.39 -16.33 -9.07
C GLY A 38 6.60 -15.35 -7.92
N ASP A 39 7.85 -15.23 -7.51
CA ASP A 39 8.30 -14.26 -6.52
C ASP A 39 8.50 -12.87 -7.15
N ALA A 40 8.08 -11.84 -6.44
CA ALA A 40 8.36 -10.46 -6.79
C ALA A 40 8.93 -9.72 -5.57
N SER A 41 9.79 -8.75 -5.83
CA SER A 41 10.36 -7.90 -4.79
C SER A 41 10.29 -6.44 -5.18
N VAL A 42 10.02 -5.59 -4.19
CA VAL A 42 9.96 -4.14 -4.33
C VAL A 42 10.92 -3.54 -3.33
N GLN A 43 11.95 -2.84 -3.84
CA GLN A 43 12.81 -2.00 -3.02
C GLN A 43 12.01 -0.77 -2.58
N LEU A 44 12.00 -0.50 -1.28
CA LEU A 44 11.38 0.70 -0.71
C LEU A 44 12.38 1.85 -0.70
N ASN A 45 11.88 3.03 -1.02
CA ASN A 45 12.59 4.31 -1.01
C ASN A 45 12.03 5.17 0.13
N PRO A 46 12.50 4.98 1.39
CA PRO A 46 11.93 5.66 2.55
C PRO A 46 12.13 7.17 2.49
N THR A 47 11.04 7.92 2.65
CA THR A 47 11.04 9.39 2.73
C THR A 47 11.16 9.91 4.17
N CYS A 48 11.10 9.01 5.15
CA CYS A 48 11.20 9.29 6.58
C CYS A 48 11.92 8.14 7.29
N LYS A 49 12.07 8.21 8.63
CA LYS A 49 12.68 7.14 9.44
C LYS A 49 12.09 5.77 9.08
N ASP A 50 12.95 4.79 8.89
CA ASP A 50 12.60 3.44 8.42
C ASP A 50 11.46 2.80 9.22
N GLU A 51 11.50 2.87 10.56
CA GLU A 51 10.43 2.37 11.43
C GLU A 51 9.06 2.98 11.12
N LYS A 52 9.02 4.29 10.85
CA LYS A 52 7.77 4.99 10.49
C LYS A 52 7.34 4.60 9.08
N TYR A 53 8.29 4.44 8.17
CA TYR A 53 8.02 4.05 6.79
C TYR A 53 7.44 2.63 6.71
N VAL A 54 8.06 1.68 7.40
CA VAL A 54 7.56 0.31 7.54
C VAL A 54 6.15 0.29 8.12
N ARG A 55 5.85 1.14 9.12
CA ARG A 55 4.50 1.27 9.67
C ARG A 55 3.48 1.75 8.62
N LEU A 56 3.86 2.70 7.75
CA LEU A 56 3.01 3.16 6.65
C LEU A 56 2.77 2.06 5.60
N VAL A 57 3.80 1.29 5.25
CA VAL A 57 3.67 0.13 4.34
C VAL A 57 2.76 -0.94 4.94
N ARG A 58 2.92 -1.27 6.22
CA ARG A 58 2.01 -2.18 6.94
C ARG A 58 0.57 -1.67 6.92
N GLN A 59 0.37 -0.39 7.22
CA GLN A 59 -0.96 0.23 7.18
C GLN A 59 -1.59 0.16 5.78
N PHE A 60 -0.81 0.42 4.73
CA PHE A 60 -1.27 0.33 3.34
C PHE A 60 -1.74 -1.09 3.00
N LEU A 61 -0.92 -2.11 3.31
CA LEU A 61 -1.27 -3.51 3.07
C LEU A 61 -2.49 -3.93 3.90
N SER A 62 -2.53 -3.60 5.19
CA SER A 62 -3.69 -3.88 6.05
C SER A 62 -4.97 -3.26 5.50
N THR A 63 -4.91 -2.00 5.05
CA THR A 63 -6.07 -1.31 4.46
C THR A 63 -6.57 -2.00 3.21
N HIS A 64 -5.67 -2.55 2.39
CA HIS A 64 -6.06 -3.25 1.18
C HIS A 64 -6.69 -4.61 1.46
N TYR A 65 -6.09 -5.43 2.32
CA TYR A 65 -6.53 -6.81 2.54
C TYR A 65 -7.65 -6.95 3.57
N LEU A 66 -7.61 -6.16 4.65
CA LEU A 66 -8.64 -6.18 5.70
C LEU A 66 -9.79 -5.21 5.38
N GLY A 67 -9.65 -4.43 4.30
CA GLY A 67 -10.53 -3.31 4.01
C GLY A 67 -10.28 -2.12 4.94
N SER A 68 -10.88 -0.98 4.60
CA SER A 68 -10.92 0.16 5.51
C SER A 68 -11.76 -0.21 6.73
N PRO A 69 -11.32 0.08 7.97
CA PRO A 69 -12.07 -0.22 9.20
C PRO A 69 -13.51 0.35 9.26
N GLY A 70 -13.90 1.20 8.30
CA GLY A 70 -15.24 1.78 8.19
C GLY A 70 -16.06 1.37 6.96
N GLY A 71 -15.65 0.37 6.16
CA GLY A 71 -16.44 -0.16 5.04
C GLY A 71 -16.73 0.81 3.89
N TYR A 72 -16.21 2.03 3.91
CA TYR A 72 -16.38 3.00 2.83
C TYR A 72 -15.39 2.75 1.68
N PRO A 73 -15.86 2.58 0.43
CA PRO A 73 -14.98 2.47 -0.73
C PRO A 73 -14.15 3.75 -0.90
N VAL A 74 -12.82 3.60 -0.83
CA VAL A 74 -11.85 4.71 -0.91
C VAL A 74 -11.88 5.41 -2.29
N TYR A 75 -12.49 4.78 -3.30
CA TYR A 75 -12.65 5.31 -4.66
C TYR A 75 -13.96 6.10 -4.89
N LEU A 76 -14.88 6.18 -3.93
CA LEU A 76 -16.06 7.03 -4.08
C LEU A 76 -15.69 8.49 -3.74
N LYS A 77 -15.24 9.25 -4.75
CA LYS A 77 -15.24 10.71 -4.64
C LYS A 77 -16.71 11.17 -4.57
N ARG A 78 -17.16 11.59 -3.39
CA ARG A 78 -18.46 12.25 -3.20
C ARG A 78 -18.53 13.44 -4.14
N TRP A 79 -19.35 13.36 -5.20
CA TRP A 79 -19.73 14.53 -6.00
C TRP A 79 -20.54 15.44 -5.08
N THR A 80 -19.85 16.33 -4.38
CA THR A 80 -20.50 17.38 -3.62
C THR A 80 -20.99 18.37 -4.66
N ARG A 81 -22.29 18.31 -4.94
CA ARG A 81 -23.01 19.24 -5.80
C ARG A 81 -22.57 20.66 -5.45
N MET A 82 -22.00 21.40 -6.41
CA MET A 82 -21.95 22.86 -6.28
C MET A 82 -23.41 23.32 -6.20
N GLY A 83 -23.83 23.77 -5.02
CA GLY A 83 -25.22 24.13 -4.75
C GLY A 83 -25.54 24.11 -3.26
N GLN A 84 -24.84 24.92 -2.48
CA GLN A 84 -25.41 25.56 -1.29
C GLN A 84 -25.29 27.08 -1.46
N ALA A 85 -26.36 27.65 -2.00
CA ALA A 85 -27.11 28.75 -1.40
C ALA A 85 -28.58 28.52 -1.81
#